data_AF-A0A353D6U2-F1
#
_entry.id   AF-A0A353D6U2-F1
#
_cell.length_a   1.000
_cell.length_b   1.000
_cell.length_c   1.000
_cell.angle_alpha   90.00
_cell.angle_beta   90.00
_cell.angle_gamma   90.00
#
_symmetry.space_group_name_H-M   'P 1'
#
loop_
_entity.id
_entity.type
_entity.pdbx_description
1 polymer ?
#
loop_
_entity_poly.entity_id
_entity_poly.type
_entity_poly.pdbx_seq_one_letter_code
_entity_poly.pdbx_strand_id
1 'polypeptide(L)' 'MSSETDPIIDAWYHYPEKAQKFRVTALDEHSGTVEIQYFDGAIDELDLDTWHSLDIERIEAPEDWT' A
#
# COMPACT_ATOMS: atom_id res chain seq x y z
N MET A 1 -1.25 -0.65 21.35
CA MET A 1 -0.08 -0.11 20.64
C MET A 1 -0.55 0.06 19.22
N SER A 2 -1.01 1.25 18.87
CA SER A 2 -1.54 1.53 17.54
C SER A 2 -0.36 1.58 16.58
N SER A 3 -0.31 0.62 15.67
CA SER A 3 0.78 0.48 14.70
C SER A 3 0.75 1.68 13.76
N GLU A 4 1.82 2.47 13.73
CA GLU A 4 1.91 3.66 12.86
C GLU A 4 2.03 3.30 11.35
N THR A 5 1.89 2.01 11.03
CA THR A 5 2.06 1.41 9.69
C THR A 5 0.80 0.65 9.26
N ASP A 6 -0.37 0.97 9.79
CA ASP A 6 -1.61 0.40 9.25
C ASP A 6 -1.83 0.88 7.80
N PRO A 7 -2.11 -0.02 6.85
CA PRO A 7 -2.45 0.35 5.48
C PRO A 7 -3.73 1.19 5.47
N ILE A 8 -3.73 2.29 4.73
CA ILE A 8 -4.88 3.19 4.65
C ILE A 8 -5.47 3.08 3.24
N ILE A 9 -6.75 2.68 3.15
CA ILE A 9 -7.49 2.64 1.88
C ILE A 9 -7.46 4.03 1.23
N ASP A 10 -7.21 4.06 -0.08
CA ASP A 10 -7.02 5.26 -0.92
C ASP A 10 -5.72 6.04 -0.65
N ALA A 11 -4.86 5.56 0.25
CA ALA A 11 -3.53 6.13 0.44
C ALA A 11 -2.50 5.51 -0.51
N TRP A 12 -1.51 6.34 -0.82
CA TRP A 12 -0.42 6.01 -1.73
C TRP A 12 0.86 5.68 -0.98
N TYR A 13 1.57 4.69 -1.51
CA TYR A 13 2.80 4.17 -0.94
C TYR A 13 3.83 3.92 -2.04
N HIS A 14 5.09 3.93 -1.64
CA HIS A 14 6.24 3.83 -2.50
C HIS A 14 7.25 2.84 -1.91
N TYR A 15 7.73 1.94 -2.76
CA TYR A 15 8.91 1.12 -2.49
C TYR A 15 10.19 1.88 -2.86
N PRO A 16 10.95 2.45 -1.90
CA PRO A 16 12.25 3.07 -2.16
C PRO A 16 13.23 2.10 -2.82
N GLU A 17 13.19 0.83 -2.42
CA GLU A 17 14.05 -0.23 -2.98
C GLU A 17 13.80 -0.55 -4.46
N LYS A 18 12.54 -0.49 -4.91
CA LYS A 18 12.13 -0.85 -6.28
C LYS A 18 11.76 0.36 -7.14
N ALA A 19 11.78 1.56 -6.56
CA ALA A 19 11.25 2.79 -7.15
C ALA A 19 9.81 2.65 -7.68
N GLN A 20 9.02 1.76 -7.07
CA GLN A 20 7.67 1.41 -7.52
C GLN A 20 6.64 2.07 -6.62
N LYS A 21 5.55 2.58 -7.20
CA LYS A 21 4.45 3.25 -6.50
C LYS A 21 3.17 2.44 -6.62
N PHE A 22 2.37 2.43 -5.57
CA PHE A 22 1.11 1.72 -5.51
C PHE A 22 0.17 2.42 -4.54
N ARG A 23 -1.13 2.21 -4.71
CA ARG A 23 -2.16 2.70 -3.79
C ARG A 23 -2.87 1.54 -3.14
N VAL A 24 -3.26 1.67 -1.89
CA VAL A 24 -4.15 0.71 -1.26
C VAL A 24 -5.55 0.96 -1.79
N THR A 25 -6.19 -0.07 -2.36
CA THR A 25 -7.57 0.01 -2.84
C THR A 25 -8.54 -0.69 -1.90
N ALA A 26 -8.08 -1.67 -1.13
CA ALA A 26 -8.88 -2.33 -0.11
C ALA A 26 -8.01 -2.80 1.07
N LEU A 27 -8.63 -2.91 2.24
CA LEU A 27 -8.04 -3.50 3.44
C LEU A 27 -9.09 -4.43 4.04
N ASP A 28 -8.75 -5.70 4.21
CA ASP A 28 -9.59 -6.68 4.88
C ASP A 28 -9.09 -6.90 6.31
N GLU A 29 -9.73 -6.25 7.28
CA GLU A 29 -9.36 -6.39 8.70
C GLU A 29 -9.66 -7.78 9.27
N HIS A 30 -10.55 -8.54 8.62
CA HIS A 30 -10.96 -9.86 9.07
C HIS A 30 -9.92 -10.94 8.71
N SER A 31 -9.38 -10.85 7.50
CA SER A 31 -8.34 -11.73 6.97
C SER A 31 -6.94 -11.18 7.25
N GLY A 32 -6.83 -9.88 7.54
CA GLY A 32 -5.56 -9.20 7.77
C GLY A 32 -4.76 -9.04 6.48
N THR A 33 -5.42 -8.74 5.36
CA THR A 33 -4.80 -8.56 4.05
C THR A 33 -5.11 -7.18 3.48
N VAL A 34 -4.18 -6.64 2.70
CA VAL A 34 -4.29 -5.35 2.03
C VAL A 34 -4.17 -5.54 0.53
N GLU A 35 -5.14 -5.02 -0.21
CA GLU A 35 -5.13 -5.01 -1.67
C GLU A 35 -4.54 -3.69 -2.15
N ILE A 36 -3.50 -3.79 -2.96
CA ILE A 36 -2.79 -2.67 -3.56
C ILE A 36 -2.94 -2.67 -5.08
N GLN A 37 -2.97 -1.48 -5.67
CA GLN A 37 -3.00 -1.26 -7.10
C GLN A 37 -1.78 -0.46 -7.53
N TYR A 38 -1.02 -1.00 -8.49
CA TYR A 38 0.12 -0.34 -9.11
C TYR A 38 -0.30 0.67 -10.17
N PHE A 39 0.64 1.52 -10.59
CA PHE A 39 0.44 2.50 -11.68
C PHE A 39 0.07 1.90 -13.02
N ASP A 40 0.50 0.67 -13.30
CA ASP A 40 0.14 -0.09 -14.50
C ASP A 40 -1.31 -0.63 -14.47
N GLY A 41 -2.00 -0.55 -13.33
CA GLY A 41 -3.34 -1.11 -13.14
C GLY A 41 -3.33 -2.55 -12.61
N ALA A 42 -2.16 -3.19 -12.51
CA ALA A 42 -2.01 -4.44 -11.79
C ALA A 42 -2.45 -4.30 -10.32
N ILE A 43 -3.19 -5.30 -9.84
CA ILE A 43 -3.65 -5.42 -8.46
C ILE A 43 -2.89 -6.57 -7.81
N ASP A 44 -2.47 -6.38 -6.57
CA ASP A 44 -1.73 -7.35 -5.77
C ASP A 44 -2.25 -7.33 -4.34
N GLU A 45 -2.25 -8.47 -3.67
CA GLU A 45 -2.71 -8.61 -2.29
C GLU A 45 -1.53 -8.99 -1.41
N LEU A 46 -1.36 -8.25 -0.31
CA LEU A 46 -0.30 -8.45 0.65
C LEU A 46 -0.90 -8.74 2.03
N ASP A 47 -0.31 -9.64 2.78
CA ASP A 47 -0.65 -9.80 4.20
C ASP A 47 -0.14 -8.62 5.01
N LEU A 48 -0.83 -8.29 6.11
CA LEU A 48 -0.38 -7.27 7.06
C LEU A 48 1.03 -7.56 7.61
N ASP A 49 1.37 -8.83 7.83
CA ASP A 49 2.73 -9.22 8.27
C ASP A 49 3.79 -8.82 7.23
N THR A 50 3.50 -9.08 5.95
CA THR A 50 4.36 -8.65 4.84
C THR A 50 4.42 -7.13 4.78
N TRP A 51 3.27 -6.45 4.83
CA TRP A 51 3.19 -4.99 4.83
C TRP A 51 4.05 -4.34 5.91
N HIS A 52 3.99 -4.84 7.15
CA HIS A 52 4.79 -4.34 8.26
C HIS A 52 6.29 -4.67 8.13
N SER A 53 6.64 -5.72 7.38
CA SER A 53 8.02 -6.06 7.08
C SER A 53 8.58 -5.31 5.87
N LEU A 54 7.72 -4.70 5.05
CA LEU A 54 8.14 -3.95 3.87
C LEU A 54 8.60 -2.56 4.27
N ASP A 55 9.74 -2.14 3.71
CA ASP A 55 10.21 -0.77 3.83
C ASP A 55 9.48 0.08 2.79
N ILE A 56 8.29 0.56 3.16
CA ILE A 56 7.41 1.36 2.31
C ILE A 56 7.15 2.72 2.93
N GLU A 57 7.24 3.74 2.08
CA GLU A 57 6.98 5.12 2.51
C GLU A 57 5.63 5.57 1.98
N ARG A 58 4.80 6.13 2.88
CA ARG A 58 3.56 6.78 2.48
C ARG A 58 3.90 8.05 1.72
N ILE A 59 3.34 8.17 0.52
CA ILE A 59 3.51 9.33 -0.34
C ILE A 59 2.16 9.99 -0.63
N GLU A 60 2.19 11.22 -1.10
CA GLU A 60 1.02 11.88 -1.66
C GLU A 60 0.67 11.23 -3.02
N ALA A 61 -0.61 11.27 -3.39
CA ALA A 61 -1.02 10.80 -4.70
C ALA A 61 -0.24 11.57 -5.79
N PRO A 62 0.33 10.89 -6.79
CA PRO A 62 1.00 11.58 -7.89
C PRO A 62 -0.01 12.44 -8.65
N GLU A 63 0.39 13.67 -9.02
CA GLU A 63 -0.45 14.64 -9.76
C GLU A 63 -1.01 14.07 -11.08
N ASP A 64 -0.37 13.03 -11.63
CA ASP A 64 -0.75 12.34 -12.87
C ASP A 64 -1.94 11.36 -12.74
N TRP A 65 -2.50 11.10 -11.55
CA TRP A 65 -3.66 10.21 -11.37
C TRP A 65 -4.92 11.01 -11.00
N THR A 66 -5.56 11.64 -12.01
CA THR A 66 -6.91 12.26 -11.92
C THR A 66 -7.80 11.87 -13.08
#